data_AF-A0A6S6QYP1-F1
#
_entry.id   AF-A0A6S6QYP1-F1
#
_cell.length_a   1.000
_cell.length_b   1.000
_cell.length_c   1.000
_cell.angle_alpha   90.00
_cell.angle_beta   90.00
_cell.angle_gamma   90.00
#
_symmetry.space_group_name_H-M   'P 1'
#
loop_
_entity.id
_entity.type
_entity.pdbx_description
1 polymer ?
#
loop_
_entity_poly.entity_id
_entity_poly.type
_entity_poly.pdbx_seq_one_letter_code
_entity_poly.pdbx_strand_id
1 'polypeptide(L)'
;MCDECYVDENRITPLLNPLDCLETHTQYICGTCGRCICIESDPKRGVQRWNFPFKSLEVAKLYLRTADYTMKKACGIYEIKSEEGRLSYKIFANSMELELYLKRNKGKRCESMNPVFNVKDFREYANTQVRKLNSDEIKKYVSER
;
A
#
# COMPACT_ATOMS: atom_id res chain seq x y z
N MET A 1 9.27 11.07 9.22
CA MET A 1 8.24 10.31 8.47
C MET A 1 7.56 11.26 7.51
N CYS A 2 7.44 10.92 6.22
CA CYS A 2 6.70 11.73 5.24
C CYS A 2 5.20 11.78 5.59
N ASP A 3 4.60 12.96 5.61
CA ASP A 3 3.19 13.18 5.96
C ASP A 3 2.21 12.64 4.90
N GLU A 4 2.64 12.60 3.64
CA GLU A 4 1.86 12.05 2.54
C GLU A 4 1.94 10.53 2.48
N CYS A 5 3.14 9.94 2.54
CA CYS A 5 3.32 8.51 2.29
C CYS A 5 3.66 7.68 3.53
N TYR A 6 3.66 8.29 4.72
CA TYR A 6 3.75 7.66 6.05
C TYR A 6 5.00 6.81 6.30
N VAL A 7 6.10 7.12 5.60
CA VAL A 7 7.34 6.35 5.62
C VAL A 7 8.55 7.29 5.66
N ASP A 8 9.62 6.87 6.31
CA ASP A 8 10.88 7.62 6.41
C ASP A 8 11.80 7.40 5.20
N GLU A 9 11.90 6.17 4.69
CA GLU A 9 12.74 5.86 3.54
C GLU A 9 12.06 6.23 2.21
N ASN A 10 12.54 7.30 1.58
CA ASN A 10 11.93 7.86 0.38
C ASN A 10 12.13 7.03 -0.91
N ARG A 11 12.97 5.99 -0.89
CA ARG A 11 13.29 5.14 -2.06
C ARG A 11 13.11 3.63 -1.83
N ILE A 12 12.49 3.25 -0.70
CA ILE A 12 12.37 1.84 -0.29
C ILE A 12 11.51 0.98 -1.23
N THR A 13 10.51 1.57 -1.88
CA THR A 13 9.63 0.89 -2.85
C THR A 13 10.08 1.14 -4.28
N PRO A 14 9.90 0.19 -5.21
CA PRO A 14 9.25 -1.12 -5.03
C PRO A 14 10.14 -2.17 -4.33
N LEU A 15 9.55 -3.12 -3.59
CA LEU A 15 10.33 -4.12 -2.84
C LEU A 15 10.82 -5.31 -3.68
N LEU A 16 10.04 -5.73 -4.68
CA LEU A 16 10.34 -6.89 -5.52
C LEU A 16 10.57 -6.41 -6.94
N ASN A 17 11.63 -6.91 -7.58
CA ASN A 17 12.05 -6.58 -8.96
C ASN A 17 11.85 -5.08 -9.27
N PRO A 18 12.57 -4.19 -8.56
CA PRO A 18 12.26 -2.76 -8.58
C PRO A 18 12.37 -2.12 -9.96
N LEU A 19 13.34 -2.52 -10.78
CA LEU A 19 13.49 -2.03 -12.15
C LEU A 19 12.27 -2.37 -13.01
N ASP A 20 11.92 -3.66 -13.08
CA ASP A 20 10.76 -4.14 -13.83
C ASP A 20 9.46 -3.42 -13.40
N CYS A 21 9.24 -3.26 -12.10
CA CYS A 21 8.08 -2.55 -11.59
C CYS A 21 8.08 -1.06 -11.96
N LEU A 22 9.23 -0.37 -11.88
CA LEU A 22 9.32 1.06 -12.22
C LEU A 22 9.17 1.30 -13.73
N GLU A 23 9.64 0.37 -14.56
CA GLU A 23 9.59 0.45 -16.02
C GLU A 23 8.20 0.13 -16.59
N THR A 24 7.52 -0.87 -16.04
CA THR A 24 6.32 -1.44 -16.67
C THR A 24 5.01 -0.96 -16.04
N HIS A 25 5.01 -0.62 -14.75
CA HIS A 25 3.80 -0.33 -13.98
C HIS A 25 3.60 1.16 -13.72
N THR A 26 2.34 1.59 -13.66
CA THR A 26 1.95 2.90 -13.16
C THR A 26 2.33 3.06 -11.68
N GLN A 27 3.00 4.16 -11.35
CA GLN A 27 3.42 4.50 -10.00
C GLN A 27 2.59 5.66 -9.45
N TYR A 28 2.26 5.57 -8.17
CA TYR A 28 1.97 6.73 -7.34
C TYR A 28 3.30 7.36 -6.96
N ILE A 29 3.50 8.62 -7.32
CA ILE A 29 4.69 9.41 -6.99
C ILE A 29 4.28 10.40 -5.92
N CYS A 30 4.86 10.23 -4.73
CA CYS A 30 4.63 11.11 -3.59
C CYS A 30 5.06 12.55 -3.94
N GLY A 31 4.13 13.49 -3.84
CA GLY A 31 4.37 14.90 -4.12
C GLY A 31 5.30 15.59 -3.11
N THR A 32 5.43 15.00 -1.92
CA THR A 32 6.25 15.54 -0.82
C THR A 32 7.70 15.05 -0.87
N CYS A 33 7.94 13.75 -1.04
CA CYS A 33 9.29 13.18 -0.98
C CYS A 33 9.74 12.42 -2.25
N GLY A 34 8.89 12.34 -3.28
CA GLY A 34 9.18 11.67 -4.54
C GLY A 34 9.16 10.15 -4.48
N ARG A 35 8.78 9.53 -3.34
CA ARG A 35 8.67 8.07 -3.21
C ARG A 35 7.71 7.49 -4.23
N CYS A 36 8.16 6.48 -4.97
CA CYS A 36 7.36 5.76 -5.96
C CYS A 36 6.75 4.51 -5.33
N ILE A 37 5.44 4.35 -5.45
CA ILE A 37 4.69 3.20 -4.93
C ILE A 37 3.84 2.64 -6.06
N CYS A 38 3.98 1.35 -6.35
CA CYS A 38 3.20 0.71 -7.41
C CYS A 38 1.69 0.84 -7.11
N ILE A 39 0.96 1.41 -8.08
CA ILE A 39 -0.50 1.58 -8.03
C ILE A 39 -1.19 0.93 -9.25
N GLU A 40 -0.42 0.26 -10.11
CA GLU A 40 -0.95 -0.53 -11.21
C GLU A 40 -1.96 -1.58 -10.72
N SER A 41 -3.07 -1.71 -11.46
CA SER A 41 -4.10 -2.71 -11.22
C SER A 41 -3.85 -3.89 -12.14
N ASP A 42 -3.90 -5.10 -11.60
CA ASP A 42 -3.81 -6.31 -12.43
C ASP A 42 -4.93 -6.29 -13.48
N PRO A 43 -4.61 -6.36 -14.78
CA PRO A 43 -5.59 -6.14 -15.85
C PRO A 43 -6.65 -7.25 -15.93
N LYS A 44 -6.40 -8.43 -15.34
CA LYS A 44 -7.35 -9.55 -15.34
C LYS A 44 -8.25 -9.54 -14.11
N ARG A 45 -7.69 -9.19 -12.95
CA ARG A 45 -8.35 -9.31 -11.65
C ARG A 45 -8.83 -7.99 -11.08
N GLY A 46 -8.35 -6.86 -11.61
CA GLY A 46 -8.67 -5.52 -11.13
C GLY A 46 -8.16 -5.22 -9.72
N VAL A 47 -7.13 -5.94 -9.25
CA VAL A 47 -6.57 -5.79 -7.90
C VAL A 47 -5.20 -5.15 -7.94
N GLN A 48 -4.91 -4.33 -6.95
CA GLN A 48 -3.64 -3.66 -6.73
C GLN A 48 -2.84 -4.38 -5.64
N ARG A 49 -1.56 -4.04 -5.49
CA ARG A 49 -0.66 -4.69 -4.51
C ARG A 49 -1.19 -4.62 -3.08
N TRP A 50 -1.82 -3.50 -2.69
CA TRP A 50 -2.37 -3.31 -1.34
C TRP A 50 -3.55 -4.24 -1.01
N ASN A 51 -4.22 -4.83 -2.02
CA ASN A 51 -5.32 -5.78 -1.78
C ASN A 51 -4.83 -7.13 -1.22
N PHE A 52 -3.54 -7.43 -1.28
CA PHE A 52 -2.97 -8.68 -0.78
C PHE A 52 -2.45 -8.54 0.66
N PRO A 53 -2.41 -9.63 1.44
CA PRO A 53 -1.82 -9.60 2.77
C PRO A 53 -0.29 -9.41 2.72
N PHE A 54 0.24 -8.81 3.77
CA PHE A 54 1.66 -8.55 4.00
C PHE A 54 2.17 -9.32 5.21
N LYS A 55 3.47 -9.61 5.23
CA LYS A 55 4.12 -10.37 6.31
C LYS A 55 4.36 -9.56 7.59
N SER A 56 4.41 -8.23 7.50
CA SER A 56 4.65 -7.35 8.64
C SER A 56 3.90 -6.02 8.48
N LEU A 57 3.71 -5.32 9.59
CA LEU A 57 3.07 -4.00 9.64
C LEU A 57 3.88 -2.97 8.83
N GLU A 58 5.20 -3.01 8.93
CA GLU A 58 6.12 -2.10 8.25
C GLU A 58 5.96 -2.20 6.74
N VAL A 59 5.89 -3.42 6.21
CA VAL A 59 5.66 -3.64 4.77
C VAL A 59 4.27 -3.14 4.36
N ALA A 60 3.24 -3.39 5.18
CA ALA A 60 1.89 -2.90 4.88
C ALA A 60 1.82 -1.37 4.83
N LYS A 61 2.50 -0.68 5.76
CA LYS A 61 2.60 0.80 5.76
C LYS A 61 3.18 1.35 4.46
N LEU A 62 4.11 0.64 3.81
CA LEU A 62 4.67 1.08 2.54
C LEU A 62 3.62 1.24 1.44
N TYR A 63 2.51 0.51 1.50
CA TYR A 63 1.44 0.50 0.51
C TYR A 63 0.13 1.17 0.97
N LEU A 64 0.04 1.64 2.22
CA LEU A 64 -1.20 2.22 2.74
C LEU A 64 -1.64 3.44 1.90
N ARG A 65 -0.68 4.28 1.50
CA ARG A 65 -1.00 5.51 0.76
C ARG A 65 -1.66 5.24 -0.60
N THR A 66 -1.27 4.17 -1.30
CA THR A 66 -1.94 3.84 -2.57
C THR A 66 -3.34 3.28 -2.36
N ALA A 67 -3.60 2.60 -1.24
CA ALA A 67 -4.96 2.23 -0.85
C ALA A 67 -5.80 3.49 -0.55
N ASP A 68 -5.28 4.41 0.26
CA ASP A 68 -5.95 5.67 0.58
C ASP A 68 -6.34 6.45 -0.67
N TYR A 69 -5.40 6.57 -1.61
CA TYR A 69 -5.60 7.28 -2.87
C TYR A 69 -6.62 6.60 -3.77
N THR A 70 -6.55 5.27 -3.93
CA THR A 70 -7.53 4.52 -4.73
C THR A 70 -8.94 4.64 -4.15
N MET A 71 -9.07 4.48 -2.83
CA MET A 71 -10.39 4.43 -2.16
C MET A 71 -10.93 5.82 -1.82
N LYS A 72 -10.10 6.88 -1.95
CA LYS A 72 -10.38 8.26 -1.52
C LYS A 72 -10.86 8.35 -0.07
N LYS A 73 -10.21 7.54 0.80
CA LYS A 73 -10.57 7.36 2.22
C LYS A 73 -9.32 7.08 3.04
N ALA A 74 -9.38 7.38 4.34
CA ALA A 74 -8.35 6.95 5.29
C ALA A 74 -8.52 5.45 5.56
N CYS A 75 -7.75 4.63 4.86
CA CYS A 75 -7.77 3.18 5.00
C CYS A 75 -7.02 2.76 6.27
N GLY A 76 -7.27 1.53 6.72
CA GLY A 76 -6.65 0.95 7.91
C GLY A 76 -5.88 -0.32 7.60
N ILE A 77 -4.77 -0.53 8.30
CA ILE A 77 -4.04 -1.80 8.34
C ILE A 77 -4.55 -2.60 9.52
N TYR A 78 -4.98 -3.84 9.27
CA TYR A 78 -5.51 -4.75 10.27
C TYR A 78 -4.59 -5.95 10.41
N GLU A 79 -4.37 -6.38 11.64
CA GLU A 79 -3.72 -7.65 11.93
C GLU A 79 -4.73 -8.80 11.80
N ILE A 80 -4.38 -9.78 10.98
CA ILE A 80 -5.18 -10.95 10.67
C ILE A 80 -4.40 -12.20 11.09
N LYS A 81 -5.01 -12.98 11.98
CA LYS A 81 -4.47 -14.24 12.49
C LYS A 81 -5.22 -15.42 11.87
N SER A 82 -4.48 -16.40 11.37
CA SER A 82 -5.07 -17.67 10.91
C SER A 82 -5.35 -18.63 12.07
N GLU A 83 -6.08 -19.71 11.81
CA GLU A 83 -6.31 -20.81 12.74
C GLU A 83 -5.00 -21.44 13.22
N GLU A 84 -4.00 -21.56 12.34
CA GLU A 84 -2.66 -22.05 12.69
C GLU A 84 -1.81 -21.00 13.43
N GLY A 85 -2.38 -19.84 13.77
CA GLY A 85 -1.73 -18.78 14.51
C GLY A 85 -0.81 -17.87 13.67
N ARG A 86 -0.74 -18.07 12.35
CA ARG A 86 0.08 -17.22 11.47
C ARG A 86 -0.50 -15.81 11.41
N LEU A 87 0.33 -14.81 11.67
CA LEU A 87 -0.01 -13.41 11.54
C LEU A 87 0.25 -12.89 10.12
N SER A 88 -0.63 -12.01 9.67
CA SER A 88 -0.52 -11.25 8.43
C SER A 88 -1.21 -9.89 8.59
N TYR A 89 -0.83 -8.93 7.76
CA TYR A 89 -1.34 -7.57 7.82
C TYR A 89 -2.04 -7.24 6.52
N LYS A 90 -3.27 -6.72 6.59
CA LYS A 90 -4.06 -6.42 5.40
C LYS A 90 -4.69 -5.05 5.49
N ILE A 91 -4.69 -4.33 4.37
CA ILE A 91 -5.32 -3.02 4.25
C ILE A 91 -6.79 -3.20 3.85
N PHE A 92 -7.67 -2.45 4.50
CA PHE A 92 -9.10 -2.35 4.21
C PHE A 92 -9.54 -0.89 4.24
N ALA A 93 -10.52 -0.53 3.40
CA ALA A 93 -11.02 0.84 3.36
C ALA A 93 -11.91 1.19 4.56
N ASN A 94 -12.51 0.19 5.22
CA ASN A 94 -13.37 0.34 6.39
C ASN A 94 -13.61 -1.00 7.08
N SER A 95 -14.29 -0.98 8.23
CA SER A 95 -14.65 -2.16 9.02
C SER A 95 -15.59 -3.13 8.29
N MET A 96 -16.50 -2.64 7.43
CA MET A 96 -17.41 -3.53 6.68
C MET A 96 -16.64 -4.41 5.68
N GLU A 97 -15.60 -3.87 5.02
CA GLU A 97 -14.75 -4.67 4.13
C GLU A 97 -13.94 -5.73 4.88
N LEU A 98 -13.47 -5.41 6.09
CA LEU A 98 -12.85 -6.39 6.98
C LEU A 98 -13.85 -7.51 7.29
N GLU A 99 -15.06 -7.19 7.72
CA GLU A 99 -16.08 -8.19 8.05
C GLU A 99 -16.42 -9.09 6.86
N LEU A 100 -16.59 -8.52 5.67
CA LEU A 100 -16.83 -9.29 4.44
C LEU A 100 -15.66 -10.21 4.13
N TYR A 101 -14.42 -9.76 4.34
CA TYR A 101 -13.24 -10.59 4.16
C TYR A 101 -13.20 -11.75 5.14
N LEU A 102 -13.45 -11.51 6.43
CA LEU A 102 -13.47 -12.55 7.46
C LEU A 102 -14.58 -13.58 7.19
N LYS A 103 -15.78 -13.15 6.78
CA LYS A 103 -16.88 -14.04 6.38
C LYS A 103 -16.50 -14.96 5.21
N ARG A 104 -15.73 -14.44 4.24
CA ARG A 104 -15.27 -15.20 3.06
C ARG A 104 -14.06 -16.10 3.34
N ASN A 105 -13.27 -15.79 4.37
CA ASN A 105 -12.05 -16.50 4.71
C ASN A 105 -12.22 -17.18 6.07
N LYS A 106 -12.90 -18.33 6.07
CA LYS A 106 -13.03 -19.17 7.27
C LYS A 106 -11.65 -19.45 7.87
N GLY A 107 -11.57 -19.42 9.20
CA GLY A 107 -10.33 -19.59 9.94
C GLY A 107 -9.40 -18.40 9.99
N LYS A 108 -9.83 -17.22 9.51
CA LYS A 108 -9.13 -15.95 9.77
C LYS A 108 -9.92 -15.13 10.77
N ARG A 109 -9.20 -14.47 11.68
CA ARG A 109 -9.78 -13.54 12.66
C ARG A 109 -8.94 -12.27 12.77
N CYS A 110 -9.60 -11.18 13.12
CA CYS A 110 -8.99 -9.94 13.57
C CYS A 110 -9.38 -9.77 15.04
N GLU A 111 -8.44 -9.93 15.97
CA GLU A 111 -8.76 -9.98 17.41
C GLU A 111 -9.26 -8.62 17.92
N SER A 112 -8.68 -7.51 17.47
CA SER A 112 -9.06 -6.15 17.89
C SER A 112 -10.31 -5.62 17.19
N MET A 113 -10.66 -6.16 16.01
CA MET A 113 -11.63 -5.57 15.06
C MET A 113 -11.38 -4.09 14.73
N ASN A 114 -10.16 -3.61 14.97
CA ASN A 114 -9.72 -2.23 14.78
C ASN A 114 -8.39 -2.21 14.04
N PRO A 115 -8.12 -1.17 13.23
CA PRO A 115 -6.84 -1.07 12.55
C PRO A 115 -5.71 -0.90 13.58
N VAL A 116 -4.61 -1.63 13.38
CA VAL A 116 -3.37 -1.43 14.13
C VAL A 116 -2.62 -0.20 13.66
N PHE A 117 -2.96 0.33 12.48
CA PHE A 117 -2.46 1.60 11.97
C PHE A 117 -3.43 2.19 10.94
N ASN A 118 -3.71 3.48 11.05
CA ASN A 118 -4.42 4.29 10.07
C ASN A 118 -3.99 5.76 10.23
N VAL A 119 -4.25 6.55 9.20
CA VAL A 119 -4.26 8.02 9.36
C VAL A 119 -5.65 8.48 9.74
N LYS A 120 -5.74 9.68 10.33
CA LYS A 120 -7.01 10.23 10.81
C LYS A 120 -7.96 10.55 9.66
N ASP A 121 -7.48 11.35 8.70
CA ASP A 121 -8.29 11.88 7.61
C ASP A 121 -7.57 11.69 6.27
N PHE A 122 -8.35 11.42 5.22
CA PHE A 122 -7.84 11.39 3.86
C PHE A 122 -7.52 12.81 3.40
N ARG A 123 -6.33 12.98 2.81
CA ARG A 123 -5.88 14.25 2.24
C ARG A 123 -5.29 14.05 0.85
N GLU A 124 -5.61 14.95 -0.06
CA GLU A 124 -4.94 15.09 -1.36
C GLU A 124 -3.79 16.09 -1.26
N TYR A 125 -2.74 15.86 -2.04
CA TYR A 125 -1.54 16.69 -2.06
C TYR A 125 -1.30 17.18 -3.49
N ALA A 126 -1.06 18.49 -3.66
CA ALA A 126 -1.07 19.15 -4.96
C ALA A 126 -0.04 18.58 -5.97
N ASN A 127 1.11 18.10 -5.48
CA ASN A 127 2.21 17.61 -6.33
C ASN A 127 2.19 16.09 -6.52
N THR A 128 1.18 15.38 -5.99
CA THR A 128 1.04 13.94 -6.21
C THR A 128 0.85 13.65 -7.69
N GLN A 129 1.57 12.66 -8.21
CA GLN A 129 1.40 12.20 -9.59
C GLN A 129 1.07 10.71 -9.65
N VAL A 130 0.29 10.31 -10.64
CA VAL A 130 -0.01 8.90 -10.94
C VAL A 130 0.24 8.66 -12.41
N ARG A 131 1.41 8.08 -12.73
CA ARG A 131 1.86 7.84 -14.11
C ARG A 131 3.01 6.83 -14.14
N LYS A 132 3.40 6.42 -15.35
CA LYS A 132 4.68 5.73 -15.57
C LYS A 132 5.84 6.71 -15.49
N LEU A 133 6.99 6.22 -15.02
CA LEU A 133 8.23 6.98 -15.04
C LEU A 133 8.88 6.87 -16.42
N ASN A 134 9.67 7.87 -16.79
CA ASN A 134 10.58 7.76 -17.93
C ASN A 134 11.92 7.14 -17.50
N SER A 135 12.74 6.72 -18.46
CA SER A 135 13.99 6.01 -18.19
C SER A 135 14.99 6.80 -17.33
N ASP A 136 15.03 8.13 -17.44
CA ASP A 136 15.96 8.95 -16.66
C ASP A 136 15.50 9.11 -15.21
N GLU A 137 14.18 9.24 -14.99
CA GLU A 137 13.59 9.21 -13.65
C GLU A 137 13.85 7.87 -12.95
N ILE A 138 13.72 6.75 -13.68
CA ILE A 138 13.97 5.42 -13.13
C ILE A 138 15.43 5.27 -12.70
N LYS A 139 16.38 5.64 -13.58
CA LYS A 139 17.82 5.60 -13.26
C LYS A 139 18.12 6.42 -12.01
N LYS A 140 17.60 7.66 -11.95
CA LYS A 140 17.78 8.55 -10.79
C LYS A 140 17.21 7.93 -9.52
N TYR A 141 15.96 7.44 -9.57
CA TYR A 141 15.29 6.87 -8.41
C TYR A 141 16.03 5.65 -7.86
N VAL A 142 16.57 4.79 -8.75
CA VAL A 142 17.35 3.60 -8.36
C VAL A 142 18.73 3.97 -7.83
N SER A 143 19.38 5.01 -8.36
CA SER A 143 20.68 5.48 -7.84
C SER A 143 20.59 6.12 -6.44
N GLU A 144 19.42 6.62 -6.06
CA GLU A 144 19.16 7.26 -4.76
C GLU A 144 18.74 6.25 -3.68
N ARG A 145 18.68 4.95 -4.02
CA ARG A 145 18.13 3.91 -3.16
C ARG A 145 19.17 3.25 -2.25
#